data_AF-A0A7S0LIF0-F1
#
_entry.id   AF-A0A7S0LIF0-F1
#
_cell.length_a   1.000
_cell.length_b   1.000
_cell.length_c   1.000
_cell.angle_alpha   90.00
_cell.angle_beta   90.00
_cell.angle_gamma   90.00
#
_symmetry.space_group_name_H-M   'P 1'
#
loop_
_entity.id
_entity.type
_entity.pdbx_description
1 polymer ?
#
loop_
_entity_poly.entity_id
_entity_poly.type
_entity_poly.pdbx_seq_one_letter_code
_entity_poly.pdbx_strand_id
1 'polypeptide(L)'
;VPRDQMRNLRLPVLLCVVVVLTSAVRLQRFTRQVTCAHCNTRMRTCAPCANADPFRPTAPPLAPILINSVQDMLTLEDGDTDGAEMVLRRTLAARSADPDYNVTAAESRLIADRLLAIAAARSALGDLLDEVVKTNSWIAQFGAEQTFGQGDGSNPYVRMCRAECMLAAYMLHVERGEFGEVDFLEEERLETIRDASAPARDRCIVATRTATGADEAKYKQ
;
A
#
# COMPACT_ATOMS: atom_id res chain seq x y z
N VAL A 1 -59.01 -61.22 -29.70
CA VAL A 1 -59.64 -62.04 -28.63
C VAL A 1 -58.50 -62.77 -27.91
N PRO A 2 -58.42 -62.79 -26.57
CA PRO A 2 -58.95 -61.85 -25.60
C PRO A 2 -58.02 -61.61 -24.38
N ARG A 3 -58.50 -60.71 -23.51
CA ARG A 3 -58.57 -60.79 -22.04
C ARG A 3 -57.77 -61.91 -21.36
N ASP A 4 -56.89 -61.49 -20.45
CA ASP A 4 -56.71 -62.02 -19.07
C ASP A 4 -55.37 -61.44 -18.56
N GLN A 5 -55.22 -60.84 -17.39
CA GLN A 5 -56.02 -60.88 -16.18
C GLN A 5 -55.77 -59.60 -15.36
N MET A 6 -56.85 -59.21 -14.70
CA MET A 6 -56.94 -58.21 -13.65
C MET A 6 -56.28 -58.69 -12.35
N ARG A 7 -55.86 -57.69 -11.55
CA ARG A 7 -55.91 -57.59 -10.07
C ARG A 7 -54.65 -57.92 -9.26
N ASN A 8 -54.53 -57.08 -8.22
CA ASN A 8 -53.66 -57.13 -7.05
C ASN A 8 -52.25 -56.60 -7.35
N LEU A 9 -51.83 -55.43 -6.85
CA LEU A 9 -51.83 -55.06 -5.43
C LEU A 9 -51.91 -53.53 -5.26
N ARG A 10 -52.93 -53.09 -4.52
CA ARG A 10 -52.85 -51.84 -3.75
C ARG A 10 -51.94 -52.07 -2.54
N LEU A 11 -51.32 -50.98 -2.07
CA LEU A 11 -50.43 -50.85 -0.91
C LEU A 11 -48.98 -51.33 -1.15
N PRO A 12 -48.02 -50.40 -1.38
CA PRO A 12 -47.31 -49.84 -0.23
C PRO A 12 -46.82 -48.38 -0.42
N VAL A 13 -47.52 -47.53 -1.17
CA VAL A 13 -47.04 -46.13 -1.39
C VAL A 13 -47.34 -45.19 -0.21
N LEU A 14 -48.23 -45.57 0.70
CA LEU A 14 -48.63 -44.72 1.83
C LEU A 14 -47.69 -44.77 3.05
N LEU A 15 -46.68 -45.65 3.08
CA LEU A 15 -45.75 -45.74 4.22
C LEU A 15 -44.45 -44.94 4.05
N CYS A 16 -44.07 -44.57 2.82
CA CYS A 16 -42.84 -43.77 2.60
C CYS A 16 -43.02 -42.27 2.91
N VAL A 17 -44.26 -41.76 2.91
CA VAL A 17 -44.49 -40.31 3.11
C VAL A 17 -44.47 -39.91 4.59
N VAL A 18 -44.76 -40.84 5.51
CA VAL A 18 -44.86 -40.49 6.95
C VAL A 18 -43.49 -40.43 7.64
N VAL A 19 -42.50 -41.21 7.20
CA VAL A 19 -41.18 -41.24 7.86
C VAL A 19 -40.29 -40.05 7.47
N VAL A 20 -40.50 -39.46 6.29
CA VAL A 20 -39.71 -38.29 5.84
C VAL A 20 -40.17 -36.99 6.53
N LEU A 21 -41.42 -36.92 6.98
CA LEU A 21 -41.94 -35.71 7.65
C LEU A 21 -41.60 -35.63 9.15
N THR A 22 -41.29 -36.74 9.82
CA THR A 22 -40.87 -36.70 11.24
C THR A 22 -39.40 -36.33 11.44
N SER A 23 -38.54 -36.52 10.43
CA SER A 23 -37.12 -36.15 10.51
C SER A 23 -36.86 -34.67 10.19
N ALA A 24 -37.80 -33.99 9.51
CA ALA A 24 -37.67 -32.57 9.17
C ALA A 24 -38.03 -31.63 10.35
N VAL A 25 -38.74 -32.10 11.37
CA VAL A 25 -39.23 -31.26 12.49
C VAL A 25 -38.24 -31.19 13.65
N ARG A 26 -37.17 -32.01 13.67
CA ARG A 26 -36.15 -31.99 14.75
C ARG A 26 -34.82 -31.34 14.39
N LEU A 27 -34.72 -30.64 13.27
CA LEU A 27 -33.54 -29.85 12.88
C LEU A 27 -33.75 -28.33 13.01
N GLN A 28 -34.74 -27.90 13.80
CA GLN A 28 -35.10 -26.48 13.93
C GLN A 28 -34.64 -25.77 15.21
N ARG A 29 -33.84 -26.40 16.09
CA ARG A 29 -33.48 -25.75 17.38
C ARG A 29 -32.03 -25.95 17.84
N PHE A 30 -31.07 -25.84 16.94
CA PHE A 30 -29.69 -25.58 17.34
C PHE A 30 -28.99 -24.62 16.37
N THR A 31 -29.68 -23.55 15.97
CA THR A 31 -28.96 -22.30 15.69
C THR A 31 -28.51 -21.76 17.05
N ARG A 32 -27.38 -22.27 17.56
CA ARG A 32 -26.65 -21.57 18.63
C ARG A 32 -26.50 -20.14 18.13
N GLN A 33 -27.18 -19.22 18.81
CA GLN A 33 -26.99 -17.80 18.58
C GLN A 33 -25.55 -17.52 18.98
N VAL A 34 -24.65 -17.50 17.99
CA VAL A 34 -23.26 -17.13 18.22
C VAL A 34 -23.30 -15.63 18.54
N THR A 35 -23.21 -15.31 19.81
CA THR A 35 -23.03 -13.95 20.30
C THR A 35 -21.55 -13.65 20.31
N CYS A 36 -21.18 -12.40 20.03
CA CYS A 36 -19.80 -11.97 20.20
C CYS A 36 -19.44 -12.04 21.69
N ALA A 37 -18.32 -12.67 22.04
CA ALA A 37 -17.85 -12.76 23.42
C ALA A 37 -17.53 -11.39 24.06
N HIS A 38 -17.26 -10.36 23.24
CA HIS A 38 -16.88 -9.03 23.71
C HIS A 38 -18.08 -8.13 24.05
N CYS A 39 -19.14 -8.14 23.24
CA CYS A 39 -20.30 -7.25 23.41
C CYS A 39 -21.64 -7.98 23.57
N ASN A 40 -21.62 -9.31 23.64
CA ASN A 40 -22.77 -10.21 23.76
C ASN A 40 -23.89 -10.01 22.70
N THR A 41 -23.59 -9.29 21.61
CA THR A 41 -24.51 -9.01 20.51
C THR A 41 -24.46 -10.17 19.51
N ARG A 42 -25.58 -10.49 18.84
CA ARG A 42 -25.59 -11.54 17.80
C ARG A 42 -24.58 -11.19 16.70
N MET A 43 -23.76 -12.15 16.28
CA MET A 43 -22.66 -11.95 15.32
C MET A 43 -23.06 -11.19 14.05
N ARG A 44 -24.30 -11.36 13.55
CA ARG A 44 -24.79 -10.66 12.34
C ARG A 44 -24.97 -9.14 12.52
N THR A 45 -24.93 -8.64 13.74
CA THR A 45 -25.20 -7.23 14.09
C THR A 45 -24.04 -6.57 14.82
N CYS A 46 -22.93 -7.27 15.09
CA CYS A 46 -21.76 -6.63 15.68
C CYS A 46 -20.84 -6.04 14.61
N ALA A 47 -21.21 -4.88 14.07
CA ALA A 47 -20.29 -4.07 13.27
C ALA A 47 -18.95 -3.73 13.98
N PRO A 48 -18.91 -3.40 15.30
CA PRO A 48 -17.63 -3.04 15.94
C PRO A 48 -16.73 -4.24 16.24
N CYS A 49 -17.22 -5.48 16.14
CA CYS A 49 -16.43 -6.70 16.39
C CYS A 49 -15.86 -7.31 15.10
N ALA A 50 -16.37 -6.92 13.93
CA ALA A 50 -15.96 -7.47 12.65
C ALA A 50 -14.59 -6.96 12.20
N ASN A 51 -14.10 -5.86 12.80
CA ASN A 51 -12.96 -5.10 12.28
C ASN A 51 -11.69 -5.16 13.15
N ALA A 52 -11.68 -5.91 14.25
CA ALA A 52 -10.49 -5.99 15.11
C ALA A 52 -9.81 -7.35 14.94
N ASP A 53 -9.18 -7.57 13.77
CA ASP A 53 -8.10 -8.55 13.69
C ASP A 53 -6.96 -8.02 14.57
N PRO A 54 -6.62 -8.66 15.70
CA PRO A 54 -5.60 -8.17 16.62
C PRO A 54 -4.20 -8.19 16.01
N PHE A 55 -4.02 -8.86 14.86
CA PHE A 55 -2.77 -8.88 14.11
C PHE A 55 -2.73 -7.86 12.98
N ARG A 56 -3.85 -7.20 12.66
CA ARG A 56 -3.88 -6.15 11.66
C ARG A 56 -3.27 -4.87 12.25
N PRO A 57 -2.25 -4.26 11.60
CA PRO A 57 -1.72 -2.98 12.02
C PRO A 57 -2.79 -1.90 12.09
N THR A 58 -2.72 -1.03 13.09
CA THR A 58 -3.68 0.06 13.31
C THR A 58 -3.75 1.04 12.12
N ALA A 59 -2.64 1.16 11.38
CA ALA A 59 -2.56 1.91 10.13
C ALA A 59 -1.73 1.11 9.12
N PRO A 60 -2.15 1.04 7.84
CA PRO A 60 -1.34 0.43 6.81
C PRO A 60 -0.04 1.24 6.59
N PRO A 61 1.11 0.61 6.31
CA PRO A 61 2.37 1.34 6.10
C PRO A 61 2.28 2.32 4.93
N LEU A 62 2.99 3.45 5.05
CA LEU A 62 2.99 4.51 4.02
C LEU A 62 3.96 4.25 2.88
N ALA A 63 5.04 3.50 3.12
CA ALA A 63 6.09 3.30 2.12
C ALA A 63 5.54 2.75 0.78
N PRO A 64 4.70 1.70 0.73
CA PRO A 64 4.24 1.16 -0.56
C PRO A 64 3.49 2.19 -1.42
N ILE A 65 2.62 3.00 -0.81
CA ILE A 65 1.85 3.99 -1.56
C ILE A 65 2.73 5.16 -2.01
N LEU A 66 3.69 5.58 -1.18
CA LEU A 66 4.65 6.62 -1.54
C LEU A 66 5.57 6.15 -2.68
N ILE A 67 6.13 4.93 -2.60
CA ILE A 67 6.98 4.34 -3.64
C ILE A 67 6.24 4.29 -4.98
N ASN A 68 5.00 3.80 -5.00
CA ASN A 68 4.19 3.77 -6.23
C ASN A 68 3.95 5.17 -6.79
N SER A 69 3.70 6.15 -5.91
CA SER A 69 3.50 7.54 -6.33
C SER A 69 4.78 8.15 -6.91
N VAL A 70 5.93 7.86 -6.30
CA VAL A 70 7.24 8.30 -6.82
C VAL A 70 7.54 7.63 -8.16
N GLN A 71 7.19 6.36 -8.36
CA GLN A 71 7.30 5.71 -9.66
C GLN A 71 6.44 6.39 -10.73
N ASP A 72 5.20 6.74 -10.41
CA ASP A 72 4.32 7.50 -11.31
C ASP A 72 4.95 8.86 -11.63
N MET A 73 5.49 9.57 -10.62
CA MET A 73 6.19 10.84 -10.83
C MET A 73 7.43 10.71 -11.72
N LEU A 74 8.16 9.59 -11.66
CA LEU A 74 9.33 9.35 -12.53
C LEU A 74 8.97 9.23 -14.02
N THR A 75 7.68 9.07 -14.37
CA THR A 75 7.21 9.07 -15.77
C THR A 75 6.92 10.46 -16.32
N LEU A 76 6.88 11.48 -15.45
CA LEU A 76 6.59 12.87 -15.81
C LEU A 76 7.86 13.59 -16.27
N GLU A 77 7.69 14.68 -17.01
CA GLU A 77 8.80 15.59 -17.34
C GLU A 77 9.34 16.31 -16.09
N ASP A 78 10.62 16.68 -16.10
CA ASP A 78 11.22 17.40 -14.96
C ASP A 78 10.56 18.77 -14.80
N GLY A 79 10.07 19.06 -13.60
CA GLY A 79 9.36 20.30 -13.30
C GLY A 79 7.87 20.30 -13.68
N ASP A 80 7.29 19.17 -14.09
CA ASP A 80 5.84 19.04 -14.30
C ASP A 80 5.08 19.08 -12.96
N THR A 81 4.79 20.30 -12.50
CA THR A 81 4.09 20.53 -11.23
C THR A 81 2.64 20.07 -11.26
N ASP A 82 1.97 20.21 -12.42
CA ASP A 82 0.56 19.84 -12.56
C ASP A 82 0.40 18.31 -12.55
N GLY A 83 1.32 17.61 -13.21
CA GLY A 83 1.42 16.15 -13.15
C GLY A 83 1.71 15.65 -11.73
N ALA A 84 2.64 16.28 -11.01
CA ALA A 84 2.95 15.93 -9.62
C ALA A 84 1.72 16.11 -8.70
N GLU A 85 0.99 17.22 -8.84
CA GLU A 85 -0.24 17.48 -8.08
C GLU A 85 -1.37 16.50 -8.43
N MET A 86 -1.44 16.06 -9.70
CA MET A 86 -2.37 15.01 -10.11
C MET A 86 -2.02 13.66 -9.47
N VAL A 87 -0.73 13.30 -9.41
CA VAL A 87 -0.27 12.10 -8.71
C VAL A 87 -0.63 12.18 -7.23
N LEU A 88 -0.33 13.29 -6.54
CA LEU A 88 -0.68 13.49 -5.14
C LEU A 88 -2.18 13.29 -4.88
N ARG A 89 -3.06 13.92 -5.68
CA ARG A 89 -4.51 13.76 -5.54
C ARG A 89 -4.96 12.31 -5.71
N ARG A 90 -4.40 11.58 -6.70
CA ARG A 90 -4.65 10.14 -6.87
C ARG A 90 -4.18 9.32 -5.68
N THR A 91 -3.01 9.64 -5.13
CA THR A 91 -2.45 8.96 -3.95
C THR A 91 -3.36 9.12 -2.74
N LEU A 92 -3.79 10.35 -2.43
CA LEU A 92 -4.68 10.62 -1.30
C LEU A 92 -6.06 9.95 -1.50
N ALA A 93 -6.59 9.96 -2.73
CA ALA A 93 -7.84 9.27 -3.04
C ALA A 93 -7.70 7.75 -2.87
N ALA A 94 -6.61 7.15 -3.35
CA ALA A 94 -6.34 5.72 -3.19
C ALA A 94 -6.16 5.34 -1.71
N ARG A 95 -5.45 6.18 -0.93
CA ARG A 95 -5.26 5.98 0.51
C ARG A 95 -6.57 6.06 1.29
N SER A 96 -7.47 6.94 0.86
CA SER A 96 -8.80 7.13 1.47
C SER A 96 -9.85 6.12 1.00
N ALA A 97 -9.53 5.28 0.01
CA ALA A 97 -10.43 4.26 -0.51
C ALA A 97 -10.44 2.97 0.34
N ASP A 98 -9.55 2.85 1.32
CA ASP A 98 -9.53 1.71 2.26
C ASP A 98 -10.77 1.79 3.18
N PRO A 99 -11.71 0.84 3.12
CA PRO A 99 -12.93 0.88 3.91
C PRO A 99 -12.70 0.69 5.42
N ASP A 100 -11.55 0.12 5.79
CA ASP A 100 -11.22 -0.22 7.17
C ASP A 100 -10.30 0.83 7.83
N TYR A 101 -9.89 1.87 7.09
CA TYR A 101 -8.93 2.87 7.56
C TYR A 101 -9.35 4.30 7.19
N ASN A 102 -9.32 5.20 8.18
CA ASN A 102 -9.58 6.62 7.96
C ASN A 102 -8.27 7.40 7.92
N VAL A 103 -7.99 8.03 6.78
CA VAL A 103 -6.81 8.88 6.60
C VAL A 103 -6.93 10.12 7.48
N THR A 104 -5.93 10.35 8.32
CA THR A 104 -5.89 11.54 9.17
C THR A 104 -5.35 12.75 8.42
N ALA A 105 -5.71 13.96 8.84
CA ALA A 105 -5.18 15.19 8.25
C ALA A 105 -3.63 15.28 8.36
N ALA A 106 -3.07 14.77 9.46
CA ALA A 106 -1.62 14.70 9.64
C ALA A 106 -0.97 13.74 8.64
N GLU A 107 -1.59 12.57 8.39
CA GLU A 107 -1.12 11.64 7.37
C GLU A 107 -1.23 12.22 5.96
N SER A 108 -2.36 12.85 5.62
CA SER A 108 -2.53 13.50 4.32
C SER A 108 -1.47 14.57 4.08
N ARG A 109 -1.18 15.39 5.11
CA ARG A 109 -0.13 16.40 5.06
C ARG A 109 1.24 15.77 4.88
N LEU A 110 1.57 14.71 5.63
CA LEU A 110 2.83 14.00 5.48
C LEU A 110 3.01 13.43 4.06
N ILE A 111 1.96 12.82 3.49
CA ILE A 111 1.99 12.32 2.10
C ILE A 111 2.23 13.48 1.12
N ALA A 112 1.51 14.58 1.27
CA ALA A 112 1.66 15.76 0.42
C ALA A 112 3.07 16.35 0.50
N ASP A 113 3.55 16.63 1.71
CA ASP A 113 4.86 17.21 1.96
C ASP A 113 5.96 16.35 1.33
N ARG A 114 5.89 15.02 1.50
CA ARG A 114 6.85 14.08 0.91
C ARG A 114 6.82 14.06 -0.61
N LEU A 115 5.64 13.89 -1.21
CA LEU A 115 5.55 13.75 -2.67
C LEU A 115 5.93 15.03 -3.40
N LEU A 116 5.50 16.19 -2.89
CA LEU A 116 5.86 17.49 -3.48
C LEU A 116 7.34 17.79 -3.31
N ALA A 117 7.90 17.50 -2.13
CA ALA A 117 9.32 17.66 -1.88
C ALA A 117 10.19 16.77 -2.80
N ILE A 118 9.79 15.51 -2.99
CA ILE A 118 10.48 14.58 -3.89
C ILE A 118 10.32 15.03 -5.35
N ALA A 119 9.12 15.45 -5.78
CA ALA A 119 8.89 15.94 -7.12
C ALA A 119 9.82 17.12 -7.46
N ALA A 120 9.94 18.06 -6.53
CA ALA A 120 10.77 19.24 -6.74
C ALA A 120 12.28 18.98 -6.62
N ALA A 121 12.68 18.02 -5.79
CA ALA A 121 14.08 17.62 -5.62
C ALA A 121 14.49 16.45 -6.53
N ARG A 122 13.64 16.03 -7.48
CA ARG A 122 13.81 14.79 -8.25
C ARG A 122 15.15 14.68 -8.95
N SER A 123 15.57 15.75 -9.63
CA SER A 123 16.88 15.80 -10.30
C SER A 123 18.04 15.72 -9.29
N ALA A 124 17.98 16.49 -8.19
CA ALA A 124 19.03 16.48 -7.17
C ALA A 124 19.13 15.13 -6.43
N LEU A 125 17.99 14.47 -6.19
CA LEU A 125 17.94 13.10 -5.66
C LEU A 125 18.53 12.10 -6.66
N GLY A 126 18.27 12.27 -7.96
CA GLY A 126 18.88 11.48 -9.02
C GLY A 126 20.40 11.61 -9.02
N ASP A 127 20.90 12.85 -9.02
CA ASP A 127 22.34 13.14 -8.98
C ASP A 127 23.01 12.55 -7.72
N LEU A 128 22.32 12.54 -6.59
CA LEU A 128 22.81 11.92 -5.37
C LEU A 128 22.96 10.40 -5.53
N LEU A 129 21.96 9.73 -6.12
CA LEU A 129 22.04 8.28 -6.37
C LEU A 129 23.11 7.95 -7.41
N ASP A 130 23.27 8.77 -8.44
CA ASP A 130 24.34 8.63 -9.43
C ASP A 130 25.71 8.73 -8.78
N GLU A 131 25.91 9.69 -7.87
CA GLU A 131 27.14 9.85 -7.11
C GLU A 131 27.41 8.63 -6.23
N VAL A 132 26.39 8.18 -5.46
CA VAL A 132 26.47 6.99 -4.61
C VAL A 132 26.95 5.78 -5.41
N VAL A 133 26.40 5.56 -6.61
CA VAL A 133 26.81 4.45 -7.48
C VAL A 133 28.24 4.62 -7.98
N LYS A 134 28.65 5.84 -8.36
CA LYS A 134 30.00 6.12 -8.86
C LYS A 134 31.08 5.99 -7.78
N THR A 135 30.80 6.39 -6.55
CA THR A 135 31.78 6.37 -5.45
C THR A 135 31.97 4.99 -4.84
N ASN A 136 31.01 4.07 -5.03
CA ASN A 136 31.04 2.73 -4.46
C ASN A 136 31.43 1.70 -5.52
N SER A 137 32.73 1.38 -5.60
CA SER A 137 33.29 0.51 -6.64
C SER A 137 32.69 -0.90 -6.67
N TRP A 138 32.19 -1.40 -5.54
CA TRP A 138 31.58 -2.72 -5.46
C TRP A 138 30.29 -2.81 -6.29
N ILE A 139 29.53 -1.71 -6.42
CA ILE A 139 28.27 -1.70 -7.18
C ILE A 139 28.55 -2.04 -8.64
N ALA A 140 29.55 -1.38 -9.23
CA ALA A 140 30.00 -1.66 -10.59
C ALA A 140 30.65 -3.05 -10.72
N GLN A 141 31.41 -3.48 -9.70
CA GLN A 141 32.07 -4.79 -9.70
C GLN A 141 31.06 -5.95 -9.74
N PHE A 142 29.92 -5.82 -9.07
CA PHE A 142 28.90 -6.86 -8.96
C PHE A 142 27.68 -6.63 -9.85
N GLY A 143 27.65 -5.56 -10.66
CA GLY A 143 26.53 -5.27 -11.57
C GLY A 143 25.24 -4.89 -10.83
N ALA A 144 25.36 -4.23 -9.68
CA ALA A 144 24.25 -3.88 -8.80
C ALA A 144 23.61 -2.52 -9.14
N GLU A 145 23.99 -1.85 -10.23
CA GLU A 145 23.55 -0.49 -10.55
C GLU A 145 22.01 -0.39 -10.64
N GLN A 146 21.36 -1.44 -11.18
CA GLN A 146 19.89 -1.49 -11.31
C GLN A 146 19.17 -1.49 -9.97
N THR A 147 19.75 -2.06 -8.91
CA THR A 147 19.16 -2.05 -7.55
C THR A 147 19.21 -0.65 -6.94
N PHE A 148 20.08 0.23 -7.42
CA PHE A 148 20.09 1.65 -7.07
C PHE A 148 19.28 2.52 -8.05
N GLY A 149 18.56 1.90 -8.98
CA GLY A 149 17.72 2.61 -9.95
C GLY A 149 18.48 3.22 -11.13
N GLN A 150 19.69 2.73 -11.42
CA GLN A 150 20.47 3.11 -12.59
C GLN A 150 20.16 2.19 -13.78
N GLY A 151 20.13 2.77 -14.98
CA GLY A 151 19.86 2.06 -16.23
C GLY A 151 18.66 2.60 -16.97
N ASP A 152 17.99 1.74 -17.73
CA ASP A 152 16.83 2.12 -18.55
C ASP A 152 15.59 2.40 -17.68
N GLY A 153 15.16 3.66 -17.64
CA GLY A 153 13.96 4.10 -16.92
C GLY A 153 12.64 3.54 -17.47
N SER A 154 12.66 2.95 -18.68
CA SER A 154 11.52 2.22 -19.22
C SER A 154 11.29 0.90 -18.49
N ASN A 155 12.35 0.28 -17.95
CA ASN A 155 12.29 -0.95 -17.18
C ASN A 155 11.54 -0.71 -15.85
N PRO A 156 10.41 -1.37 -15.60
CA PRO A 156 9.63 -1.17 -14.38
C PRO A 156 10.40 -1.53 -13.11
N TYR A 157 11.30 -2.51 -13.16
CA TYR A 157 12.15 -2.89 -12.03
C TYR A 157 13.12 -1.76 -11.65
N VAL A 158 13.85 -1.20 -12.63
CA VAL A 158 14.78 -0.09 -12.41
C VAL A 158 14.04 1.13 -11.88
N ARG A 159 12.86 1.44 -12.44
CA ARG A 159 12.03 2.56 -11.98
C ARG A 159 11.52 2.38 -10.55
N MET A 160 11.12 1.17 -10.17
CA MET A 160 10.76 0.84 -8.79
C MET A 160 11.95 1.02 -7.84
N CYS A 161 13.11 0.43 -8.16
CA CYS A 161 14.31 0.58 -7.34
C CYS A 161 14.76 2.04 -7.21
N ARG A 162 14.63 2.82 -8.30
CA ARG A 162 14.90 4.27 -8.28
C ARG A 162 13.96 5.00 -7.33
N ALA A 163 12.66 4.69 -7.37
CA ALA A 163 11.67 5.30 -6.49
C ALA A 163 11.92 4.97 -5.01
N GLU A 164 12.23 3.71 -4.69
CA GLU A 164 12.64 3.28 -3.35
C GLU A 164 13.86 4.05 -2.86
N CYS A 165 14.93 4.08 -3.66
CA CYS A 165 16.18 4.76 -3.32
C CYS A 165 15.98 6.27 -3.17
N MET A 166 15.16 6.90 -4.02
CA MET A 166 14.85 8.33 -3.90
C MET A 166 14.07 8.65 -2.63
N LEU A 167 13.05 7.84 -2.29
CA LEU A 167 12.30 8.01 -1.05
C LEU A 167 13.20 7.82 0.18
N ALA A 168 14.04 6.78 0.18
CA ALA A 168 15.00 6.53 1.24
C ALA A 168 16.01 7.67 1.40
N ALA A 169 16.62 8.13 0.30
CA ALA A 169 17.57 9.24 0.31
C ALA A 169 16.93 10.53 0.84
N TYR A 170 15.70 10.83 0.43
CA TYR A 170 14.94 11.96 0.94
C TYR A 170 14.67 11.83 2.45
N MET A 171 14.18 10.68 2.92
CA MET A 171 13.91 10.45 4.35
C MET A 171 15.18 10.53 5.22
N LEU A 172 16.30 9.99 4.71
CA LEU A 172 17.58 10.01 5.41
C LEU A 172 18.21 11.41 5.49
N HIS A 173 18.28 12.11 4.36
CA HIS A 173 19.10 13.32 4.25
C HIS A 173 18.29 14.61 4.43
N VAL A 174 17.01 14.61 4.05
CA VAL A 174 16.14 15.79 4.12
C VAL A 174 15.27 15.77 5.38
N GLU A 175 14.52 14.69 5.61
CA GLU A 175 13.70 14.55 6.84
C GLU A 175 14.53 14.17 8.06
N ARG A 176 15.75 13.64 7.86
CA ARG A 176 16.65 13.20 8.93
C ARG A 176 16.00 12.18 9.89
N GLY A 177 15.10 11.36 9.39
CA GLY A 177 14.39 10.35 10.18
C GLY A 177 13.38 10.91 11.19
N GLU A 178 13.05 12.22 11.14
CA GLU A 178 12.09 12.85 12.06
C GLU A 178 10.70 12.19 12.00
N PHE A 179 10.34 11.63 10.84
CA PHE A 179 9.03 11.04 10.56
C PHE A 179 9.09 9.51 10.34
N GLY A 180 10.12 8.84 10.86
CA GLY A 180 10.23 7.38 10.89
C GLY A 180 11.51 6.81 10.29
N GLU A 181 11.78 5.55 10.61
CA GLU A 181 12.89 4.78 10.06
C GLU A 181 12.59 4.29 8.63
N VAL A 182 13.64 4.07 7.84
CA VAL A 182 13.54 3.48 6.50
C VAL A 182 13.65 1.96 6.65
N ASP A 183 12.52 1.27 6.64
CA ASP A 183 12.41 -0.18 6.85
C ASP A 183 12.06 -0.96 5.56
N PHE A 184 11.75 -0.24 4.47
CA PHE A 184 11.37 -0.81 3.19
C PHE A 184 12.55 -1.04 2.23
N LEU A 185 13.75 -0.61 2.60
CA LEU A 185 14.96 -0.75 1.81
C LEU A 185 15.91 -1.74 2.47
N GLU A 186 16.58 -2.58 1.67
CA GLU A 186 17.60 -3.49 2.15
C GLU A 186 18.75 -2.73 2.81
N GLU A 187 19.27 -3.25 3.93
CA GLU A 187 20.26 -2.56 4.77
C GLU A 187 21.52 -2.17 3.99
N GLU A 188 22.05 -3.05 3.14
CA GLU A 188 23.24 -2.77 2.33
C GLU A 188 23.05 -1.56 1.38
N ARG A 189 21.88 -1.47 0.73
CA ARG A 189 21.52 -0.30 -0.09
C ARG A 189 21.38 0.94 0.78
N LEU A 190 20.79 0.79 1.96
CA LEU A 190 20.53 1.88 2.89
C LEU A 190 21.84 2.47 3.47
N GLU A 191 22.77 1.63 3.90
CA GLU A 191 24.12 2.02 4.33
C GLU A 191 24.84 2.79 3.22
N THR A 192 24.82 2.27 1.99
CA THR A 192 25.45 2.92 0.84
C THR A 192 24.87 4.31 0.56
N ILE A 193 23.56 4.49 0.73
CA ILE A 193 22.89 5.81 0.57
C ILE A 193 23.19 6.73 1.76
N ARG A 194 23.30 6.21 2.99
CA ARG A 194 23.69 7.00 4.18
C ARG A 194 25.09 7.61 4.02
N ASP A 195 26.00 6.86 3.40
CA ASP A 195 27.39 7.24 3.15
C ASP A 195 27.57 8.19 1.95
N ALA A 196 26.48 8.67 1.35
CA ALA A 196 26.52 9.67 0.29
C ALA A 196 27.38 10.88 0.69
N SER A 197 28.15 11.40 -0.27
CA SER A 197 29.09 12.50 -0.02
C SER A 197 28.36 13.77 0.44
N ALA A 198 28.97 14.52 1.37
CA ALA A 198 28.38 15.76 1.90
C ALA A 198 27.95 16.73 0.79
N PRO A 199 28.74 16.98 -0.28
CA PRO A 199 28.32 17.87 -1.36
C PRO A 199 27.05 17.42 -2.09
N ALA A 200 26.88 16.11 -2.33
CA ALA A 200 25.68 15.59 -2.98
C ALA A 200 24.44 15.71 -2.08
N ARG A 201 24.59 15.38 -0.79
CA ARG A 201 23.54 15.55 0.22
C ARG A 201 23.09 17.01 0.35
N ASP A 202 24.05 17.94 0.42
CA ASP A 202 23.75 19.36 0.58
C ASP A 202 22.97 19.92 -0.61
N ARG A 203 23.32 19.52 -1.85
CA ARG A 203 22.54 19.89 -3.05
C ARG A 203 21.10 19.41 -2.97
N CYS A 204 20.88 18.16 -2.55
CA CYS A 204 19.55 17.60 -2.35
C CYS A 204 18.75 18.41 -1.32
N ILE A 205 19.34 18.68 -0.16
CA ILE A 205 18.69 19.45 0.92
C ILE A 205 18.30 20.85 0.45
N VAL A 206 19.20 21.54 -0.26
CA VAL A 206 18.95 22.88 -0.80
C VAL A 206 17.84 22.86 -1.85
N ALA A 207 17.86 21.91 -2.77
CA ALA A 207 16.82 21.77 -3.80
C ALA A 207 15.44 21.58 -3.16
N THR A 208 15.34 20.70 -2.16
CA THR A 208 14.08 20.46 -1.45
C THR A 208 13.59 21.68 -0.68
N ARG A 209 14.46 22.36 0.07
CA ARG A 209 14.09 23.55 0.85
C ARG A 209 13.67 24.73 -0.01
N THR A 210 14.30 24.89 -1.18
CA THR A 210 13.96 25.97 -2.10
C THR A 210 12.54 25.77 -2.65
N ALA A 211 12.18 24.52 -2.94
CA ALA A 211 10.85 24.18 -3.41
C ALA A 211 9.77 24.35 -2.34
N THR A 212 9.98 23.78 -1.14
CA THR A 212 8.99 23.86 -0.06
C THR A 212 8.87 25.27 0.53
N GLY A 213 9.97 26.04 0.55
CA GLY A 213 9.97 27.44 0.96
C GLY A 213 9.27 28.38 -0.04
N ALA A 214 9.26 28.05 -1.32
CA ALA A 214 8.50 28.78 -2.33
C ALA A 214 6.98 28.54 -2.20
N ASP A 215 6.58 27.32 -1.82
CA ASP A 215 5.17 26.97 -1.64
C ASP A 215 4.57 27.47 -0.33
N GLU A 216 5.33 27.61 0.76
CA GLU A 216 4.82 28.26 1.99
C GLU A 216 4.30 29.69 1.73
N ALA A 217 4.85 30.40 0.75
CA ALA A 217 4.36 31.72 0.35
C ALA A 217 3.06 31.64 -0.48
N LYS A 218 2.81 30.53 -1.15
CA LYS A 218 1.66 30.31 -2.05
C LYS A 218 0.40 29.82 -1.32
N TYR A 219 0.57 29.10 -0.20
CA TYR A 219 -0.55 28.56 0.61
C TYR A 219 -0.88 29.37 1.88
N LYS A 220 -0.23 30.53 2.08
CA LYS A 220 -0.53 31.51 3.16
C LYS A 220 -1.44 32.67 2.71
N GLN A 221 -2.00 32.61 1.49
CA GLN A 221 -3.02 33.54 0.98
C GLN A 221 -4.38 32.84 0.90
#